data_AF-A0A0M5MEW7-F1
#
_entry.id   AF-A0A0M5MEW7-F1
#
_cell.length_a   1.000
_cell.length_b   1.000
_cell.length_c   1.000
_cell.angle_alpha   90.00
_cell.angle_beta   90.00
_cell.angle_gamma   90.00
#
_symmetry.space_group_name_H-M   'P 1'
#
loop_
_entity.id
_entity.type
_entity.pdbx_description
1 polymer ?
#
loop_
_entity_poly.entity_id
_entity_poly.type
_entity_poly.pdbx_seq_one_letter_code
_entity_poly.pdbx_strand_id
1 'polypeptide(L)' 'MKYTELKDKSVAELNALLKEKKVLLFTLRQKLKTMQLSNPNEISAVRKEIAQINTAISATRQGA' A
#
# COMPACT_ATOMS: atom_id res chain seq x y z
N MET A 1 -2.98 7.40 -3.94
CA MET A 1 -4.43 7.08 -3.93
C MET A 1 -5.19 8.08 -3.07
N LYS A 2 -6.41 8.50 -3.46
CA LYS A 2 -7.30 9.30 -2.60
C LYS A 2 -8.04 8.36 -1.63
N TYR A 3 -8.08 8.75 -0.36
CA TYR A 3 -8.64 8.00 0.77
C TYR A 3 -10.15 7.70 0.63
N THR A 4 -10.84 8.43 -0.25
CA THR A 4 -12.29 8.31 -0.48
C THR A 4 -12.67 6.98 -1.12
N GLU A 5 -11.89 6.46 -2.07
CA GLU A 5 -12.18 5.19 -2.74
C GLU A 5 -11.81 3.94 -1.90
N LEU A 6 -11.03 4.13 -0.83
CA LEU A 6 -10.65 3.04 0.09
C LEU A 6 -11.69 2.84 1.20
N LYS A 7 -12.56 3.83 1.44
CA LYS A 7 -13.61 3.76 2.46
C LYS A 7 -14.84 2.98 2.01
N ASP A 8 -15.13 3.01 0.71
CA ASP A 8 -16.29 2.33 0.11
C ASP A 8 -15.98 0.86 -0.29
N LYS A 9 -14.71 0.47 -0.31
CA LYS A 9 -14.29 -0.88 -0.66
C LYS A 9 -14.32 -1.82 0.55
N SER A 10 -14.78 -3.05 0.32
CA SER A 10 -14.83 -4.09 1.35
C SER A 10 -13.43 -4.37 1.92
N VAL A 11 -13.38 -4.73 3.20
CA VAL A 11 -12.15 -5.17 3.90
C VAL A 11 -11.40 -6.26 3.12
N ALA A 12 -12.12 -7.09 2.35
CA ALA A 12 -11.54 -8.10 1.48
C ALA A 12 -10.72 -7.49 0.32
N GLU A 13 -11.24 -6.47 -0.35
CA GLU A 13 -10.56 -5.77 -1.45
C GLU A 13 -9.37 -4.95 -0.94
N LEU A 14 -9.51 -4.32 0.23
CA LEU A 14 -8.41 -3.61 0.88
C LEU A 14 -7.25 -4.56 1.20
N ASN A 15 -7.54 -5.78 1.67
CA ASN A 15 -6.52 -6.80 1.93
C ASN A 15 -5.87 -7.32 0.63
N ALA A 16 -6.62 -7.43 -0.47
CA ALA A 16 -6.08 -7.80 -1.78
C ALA A 16 -5.09 -6.74 -2.29
N LEU A 17 -5.48 -5.46 -2.26
CA LEU A 17 -4.61 -4.33 -2.62
C LEU A 17 -3.37 -4.25 -1.72
N LEU A 18 -3.50 -4.54 -0.43
CA LEU A 18 -2.39 -4.58 0.51
C LEU A 18 -1.36 -5.65 0.09
N LYS A 19 -1.81 -6.84 -0.32
CA LYS A 19 -0.92 -7.89 -0.84
C LYS A 19 -0.17 -7.43 -2.09
N GLU A 20 -0.86 -6.85 -3.07
CA GLU A 20 -0.23 -6.35 -4.30
C GLU A 20 0.82 -5.27 -4.01
N LYS A 21 0.49 -4.31 -3.14
CA LYS A 21 1.42 -3.24 -2.74
C LYS A 21 2.64 -3.76 -1.97
N LYS A 22 2.49 -4.82 -1.18
CA LYS A 22 3.63 -5.50 -0.53
C LYS A 22 4.54 -6.20 -1.55
N VAL A 23 3.99 -6.83 -2.58
CA VAL A 23 4.76 -7.44 -3.66
C VAL A 23 5.52 -6.37 -4.45
N LEU A 24 4.87 -5.24 -4.76
CA LEU A 24 5.53 -4.07 -5.36
C LEU A 24 6.67 -3.53 -4.47
N LEU A 25 6.47 -3.43 -3.15
CA LEU A 25 7.53 -3.02 -2.25
C LEU A 25 8.72 -3.99 -2.27
N PHE A 26 8.45 -5.30 -2.38
CA PHE A 26 9.48 -6.32 -2.49
C PHE A 26 10.28 -6.19 -3.78
N THR A 27 9.60 -6.03 -4.92
CA THR A 27 10.28 -5.84 -6.22
C THR A 27 11.06 -4.53 -6.27
N LEU A 28 10.55 -3.45 -5.69
CA LEU A 28 11.28 -2.18 -5.58
C LEU A 28 12.52 -2.30 -4.68
N ARG A 29 12.44 -3.04 -3.57
CA ARG A 29 13.60 -3.34 -2.72
C ARG A 29 14.62 -4.21 -3.44
N GLN A 30 14.16 -5.18 -4.23
CA GLN A 30 15.02 -6.02 -5.06
C GLN A 30 15.77 -5.15 -6.09
N LYS A 31 15.05 -4.26 -6.80
CA LYS A 31 15.62 -3.30 -7.75
C LYS A 31 16.60 -2.31 -7.11
N LEU A 32 16.30 -1.87 -5.88
CA LEU A 32 17.23 -1.05 -5.09
C LEU A 32 18.53 -1.80 -4.81
N LYS A 33 18.42 -3.08 -4.42
CA LYS A 33 19.57 -3.92 -4.11
C LYS A 33 20.41 -4.25 -5.34
N THR A 34 19.80 -4.33 -6.52
CA THR A 34 20.51 -4.47 -7.80
C THR A 34 21.05 -3.15 -8.35
N MET A 35 20.93 -2.04 -7.61
CA MET A 35 21.28 -0.68 -8.05
C MET A 35 20.59 -0.24 -9.36
N GLN A 36 19.52 -0.92 -9.77
CA GLN A 36 18.73 -0.61 -10.97
C GLN A 36 17.54 0.32 -10.66
N LEU A 37 17.47 0.84 -9.44
CA LEU A 37 16.37 1.69 -9.04
C LEU A 37 16.65 3.12 -9.50
N SER A 38 15.90 3.54 -10.52
CA SER A 38 15.93 4.90 -11.06
C SER A 38 15.34 5.93 -10.09
N ASN A 39 14.38 5.54 -9.23
CA ASN A 39 13.69 6.48 -8.36
C ASN A 39 13.39 5.91 -6.95
N PRO A 40 14.22 6.22 -5.93
CA PRO A 40 14.00 5.76 -4.56
C PRO A 40 12.71 6.28 -3.91
N ASN A 41 12.14 7.36 -4.44
CA ASN A 41 10.90 7.95 -3.93
C ASN A 41 9.68 7.02 -4.07
N GLU A 42 9.71 6.08 -5.02
CA GLU A 42 8.63 5.09 -5.18
C GLU A 42 8.49 4.18 -3.96
N ILE A 43 9.58 3.83 -3.30
CA ILE A 43 9.56 3.02 -2.07
C ILE A 43 8.82 3.77 -0.96
N SER A 44 9.08 5.07 -0.82
CA SER A 44 8.42 5.92 0.17
C SER A 44 6.93 6.08 -0.14
N ALA A 45 6.59 6.29 -1.41
CA ALA A 45 5.20 6.38 -1.88
C ALA A 45 4.43 5.07 -1.59
N VAL A 46 4.99 3.91 -1.94
CA VAL A 46 4.36 2.60 -1.68
C VAL A 46 4.18 2.34 -0.18
N ARG A 47 5.16 2.73 0.66
CA ARG A 47 5.01 2.66 2.12
C ARG A 47 3.85 3.52 2.63
N LYS A 48 3.71 4.74 2.10
CA LYS A 48 2.63 5.66 2.46
C LYS A 48 1.26 5.11 2.04
N GLU A 49 1.17 4.48 0.86
CA GLU A 49 -0.05 3.82 0.40
C GLU A 49 -0.44 2.63 1.30
N ILE A 50 0.52 1.79 1.69
CA ILE A 50 0.26 0.67 2.63
C ILE A 50 -0.26 1.21 3.98
N ALA A 51 0.32 2.29 4.48
CA ALA A 51 -0.15 2.91 5.72
C ALA A 51 -1.59 3.42 5.59
N GLN A 52 -1.92 4.09 4.49
CA GLN A 52 -3.29 4.56 4.21
C GLN A 52 -4.30 3.41 4.12
N ILE A 53 -3.94 2.30 3.47
CA ILE A 53 -4.79 1.09 3.39
C ILE A 53 -5.03 0.51 4.79
N ASN A 54 -3.99 0.39 5.61
CA ASN A 54 -4.13 -0.10 6.99
C ASN A 54 -5.02 0.82 7.84
N THR A 55 -4.89 2.15 7.68
CA THR A 55 -5.76 3.11 8.38
C THR A 55 -7.22 2.97 7.94
N ALA A 56 -7.49 2.76 6.65
CA ALA A 56 -8.84 2.51 6.16
C ALA A 56 -9.45 1.20 6.71
N ILE A 57 -8.65 0.13 6.80
CA ILE A 57 -9.06 -1.14 7.43
C ILE A 57 -9.34 -0.94 8.92
N SER A 58 -8.51 -0.17 9.63
CA SER A 58 -8.73 0.11 11.05
C SER A 58 -9.98 0.97 11.28
N ALA A 59 -10.20 1.98 10.44
CA ALA A 59 -11.36 2.86 10.52
C ALA A 59 -12.68 2.12 10.25
N THR A 60 -12.70 1.17 9.30
CA THR A 60 -13.86 0.30 9.05
C THR A 60 -14.14 -0.65 10.22
N ARG A 61 -13.10 -1.03 10.98
CA ARG A 61 -13.23 -1.92 12.14
C ARG A 61 -13.57 -1.22 13.45
N GLN A 62 -13.22 0.06 13.61
CA GLN A 62 -13.51 0.88 14.81
C GLN A 62 -14.86 1.62 14.75
N GLY A 63 -15.53 1.62 13.59
CA GLY A 63 -16.86 2.22 13.42
C GLY A 63 -18.04 1.28 13.71
N ALA A 64 -17.87 0.28 14.57
CA ALA A 64 -18.92 -0.64 15.03
C ALA A 64 -19.24 -0.40 16.51
#